data_AF-A0A534SC63-F1
#
_entry.id   AF-A0A534SC63-F1
#
_cell.length_a   1.000
_cell.length_b   1.000
_cell.length_c   1.000
_cell.angle_alpha   90.00
_cell.angle_beta   90.00
_cell.angle_gamma   90.00
#
_symmetry.space_group_name_H-M   'P 1'
#
loop_
_entity.id
_entity.type
_entity.pdbx_description
1 polymer ?
#
loop_
_entity_poly.entity_id
_entity_poly.type
_entity_poly.pdbx_seq_one_letter_code
_entity_poly.pdbx_strand_id
1 'polypeptide(L)' 'LRDDFAIDNALLCLDGVTLSDFDFIDLGKTLEPSGTVPVTIKSLVFQF' A
#
# COMPACT_ATOMS: atom_id res chain seq x y z
N LEU A 1 -7.79 -0.04 -15.50
CA LEU A 1 -6.58 0.54 -14.85
C LEU A 1 -5.31 0.30 -15.67
N ARG A 2 -4.87 -0.94 -15.89
CA ARG A 2 -3.66 -1.19 -16.69
C ARG A 2 -3.80 -0.68 -18.13
N ASP A 3 -4.84 -1.11 -18.82
CA ASP A 3 -5.05 -0.77 -20.23
C ASP A 3 -5.57 0.67 -20.38
N ASP A 4 -6.50 1.08 -19.52
CA ASP A 4 -7.11 2.43 -19.56
C ASP A 4 -6.10 3.57 -19.35
N PHE A 5 -5.04 3.33 -18.57
CA PHE A 5 -3.99 4.32 -18.29
C PHE A 5 -2.63 3.96 -18.91
N ALA A 6 -2.57 2.92 -19.76
CA ALA A 6 -1.33 2.44 -20.39
C ALA A 6 -0.17 2.27 -19.37
N ILE A 7 -0.45 1.60 -18.25
CA ILE A 7 0.53 1.38 -17.18
C ILE A 7 1.35 0.12 -17.48
N ASP A 8 2.62 0.30 -17.84
CA ASP A 8 3.50 -0.82 -18.24
C ASP A 8 4.20 -1.51 -17.05
N ASN A 9 4.34 -0.84 -15.91
CA ASN A 9 4.99 -1.41 -14.72
C ASN A 9 4.08 -2.39 -13.96
N ALA A 10 4.66 -3.13 -13.02
CA ALA A 10 3.92 -4.00 -12.11
C ALA A 10 2.86 -3.18 -11.33
N LEU A 11 1.64 -3.71 -11.25
CA LEU A 11 0.51 -3.08 -10.56
C LEU A 11 0.22 -3.87 -9.30
N LEU A 12 0.22 -3.19 -8.15
CA LEU A 12 -0.23 -3.74 -6.87
C LEU A 12 -1.56 -3.09 -6.51
N CYS A 13 -2.57 -3.90 -6.22
CA CYS A 13 -3.86 -3.44 -5.70
C CYS A 13 -3.93 -3.72 -4.20
N LEU A 14 -4.23 -2.69 -3.41
CA LEU A 14 -4.53 -2.81 -1.99
C LEU A 14 -6.02 -2.46 -1.81
N ASP A 15 -6.78 -3.38 -1.21
CA ASP A 15 -8.22 -3.22 -1.02
C ASP A 15 -8.58 -3.39 0.46
N GLY A 16 -9.76 -2.91 0.86
CA GLY A 16 -10.30 -3.04 2.22
C GLY A 16 -9.59 -2.17 3.27
N VAL A 17 -8.76 -1.22 2.87
CA VAL A 17 -8.04 -0.31 3.77
C VAL A 17 -8.70 1.07 3.77
N THR A 18 -8.99 1.60 4.96
CA THR A 18 -9.43 3.00 5.13
C THR A 18 -8.22 3.83 5.54
N LEU A 19 -7.98 4.94 4.84
CA LEU A 19 -6.92 5.91 5.15
C LEU A 19 -7.53 7.25 5.55
N SER A 20 -6.94 7.86 6.57
CA SER A 20 -7.22 9.23 7.00
C SER A 20 -6.15 10.18 6.48
N ASP A 21 -6.34 11.48 6.69
CA ASP A 21 -5.31 12.47 6.39
C ASP A 21 -4.02 12.17 7.18
N PHE A 22 -2.88 12.30 6.50
CA PHE A 22 -1.54 11.99 7.02
C PHE A 22 -1.28 10.52 7.37
N ASP A 23 -2.06 9.60 6.81
CA ASP A 23 -1.71 8.19 6.76
C ASP A 23 -0.76 7.88 5.60
N PHE A 24 0.28 7.10 5.88
CA PHE A 24 1.27 6.62 4.92
C PHE A 24 1.31 5.10 4.93
N ILE A 25 1.39 4.50 3.74
CA ILE A 25 1.52 3.05 3.56
C ILE A 25 2.99 2.70 3.26
N ASP A 26 3.55 1.78 4.04
CA ASP A 26 4.79 1.07 3.67
C ASP A 26 4.48 -0.36 3.27
N LEU A 27 5.22 -0.83 2.26
CA LEU A 27 5.21 -2.22 1.81
C LEU A 27 6.54 -2.88 2.17
N GLY A 28 6.45 -4.01 2.86
CA GLY A 28 7.59 -4.88 3.12
C GLY A 28 8.01 -5.70 1.89
N LYS A 29 9.02 -6.55 2.07
CA LYS A 29 9.36 -7.58 1.09
C LYS A 29 8.37 -8.75 1.20
N THR A 30 8.21 -9.50 0.12
CA THR A 30 7.46 -10.77 0.12
C THR A 30 8.09 -11.73 1.14
N LEU A 31 7.25 -12.29 2.01
CA LEU A 31 7.62 -13.28 3.00
C LEU A 31 7.33 -14.68 2.46
N GLU A 32 8.35 -15.52 2.48
CA GLU A 32 8.25 -16.93 2.10
C GLU A 32 8.03 -17.82 3.32
N PRO A 33 7.29 -18.92 3.19
CA PRO A 33 6.71 -19.47 1.96
C PRO A 33 5.30 -18.95 1.64
N SER A 34 4.74 -18.03 2.45
CA SER A 34 3.34 -17.65 2.34
C SER A 34 3.04 -16.70 1.17
N GLY A 35 4.06 -16.17 0.50
CA GLY A 35 3.92 -15.17 -0.56
C GLY A 35 3.30 -13.86 -0.07
N THR A 36 3.28 -13.62 1.25
CA THR A 36 2.58 -12.47 1.84
C THR A 36 3.47 -11.23 1.83
N VAL A 37 2.90 -10.07 1.52
CA VAL A 37 3.59 -8.78 1.64
C VAL A 37 3.08 -8.06 2.90
N PRO A 38 3.93 -7.78 3.90
CA PRO A 38 3.53 -6.98 5.06
C PRO A 38 3.19 -5.56 4.63
N VAL A 39 2.05 -5.06 5.10
CA VAL A 39 1.60 -3.68 4.87
C VAL A 39 1.55 -2.97 6.21
N THR A 40 2.21 -1.82 6.33
CA THR A 40 2.16 -0.99 7.54
C THR A 40 1.51 0.34 7.22
N ILE A 41 0.50 0.72 7.99
CA ILE A 41 -0.10 2.05 7.95
C ILE A 41 0.49 2.86 9.11
N LYS A 42 1.06 4.03 8.80
CA LYS A 42 1.61 4.97 9.77
C LYS A 42 0.84 6.28 9.70
N SER A 43 0.34 6.74 10.84
CA SER A 43 -0.32 8.04 10.95
C SER A 43 0.64 9.05 11.56
N LEU A 44 0.83 10.19 10.90
CA LEU A 44 1.49 11.34 11.54
C LEU A 44 0.45 12.11 12.37
N VAL A 45 0.70 12.22 13.66
CA VAL A 45 -0.17 12.94 14.60
C VAL A 45 0.52 14.23 15.00
N PHE A 46 -0.19 15.35 14.84
CA PHE A 46 0.28 16.67 15.23
C PHE A 46 -0.46 17.13 16.47
N GLN A 47 0.28 17.52 17.51
CA GLN A 47 -0.29 18.22 18.67
C GLN A 47 -0.20 19.72 18.38
N PHE A 48 -1.35 20.38 18.29
CA PHE A 48 -1.44 21.84 18.17
C PHE A 48 -1.18 22.51 19.51
#